data_AF-A0AA42NVW2-F1
#
_entry.id   AF-A0AA42NVW2-F1
#
_cell.length_a   1.000
_cell.length_b   1.000
_cell.length_c   1.000
_cell.angle_alpha   90.00
_cell.angle_beta   90.00
_cell.angle_gamma   90.00
#
_symmetry.space_group_name_H-M   'P 1'
#
loop_
_entity.id
_entity.type
_entity.pdbx_description
1 polymer ?
#
loop_
_entity_poly.entity_id
_entity_poly.type
_entity_poly.pdbx_seq_one_letter_code
_entity_poly.pdbx_strand_id
1 'polypeptide(L)'
;MRNFKKVTFIFALLICQHSMAKDVTKEIISYCRTEMGEYGASIVKACVDEEIRALKALNKYPSKYKTIVSRCMADMREFGFMTVKACVDEDIEAEKALSRY
;
A
#
# COMPACT_ATOMS: atom_id res chain seq x y z
N MET A 1 -44.91 4.71 -1.40
CA MET A 1 -43.78 5.21 -0.57
C MET A 1 -42.87 4.05 -0.16
N ARG A 2 -41.98 3.56 -1.05
CA ARG A 2 -41.11 2.40 -0.76
C ARG A 2 -39.64 2.59 -1.17
N ASN A 3 -39.30 3.75 -1.72
CA ASN A 3 -38.00 4.04 -2.34
C ASN A 3 -37.13 5.03 -1.54
N PHE A 4 -37.69 5.80 -0.60
CA PHE A 4 -36.93 6.81 0.15
C PHE A 4 -35.97 6.20 1.18
N LYS A 5 -36.36 5.08 1.82
CA LYS A 5 -35.51 4.37 2.82
C LYS A 5 -34.27 3.70 2.21
N LYS A 6 -34.30 3.33 0.92
CA LYS A 6 -33.17 2.68 0.23
C LYS A 6 -32.07 3.69 -0.13
N VAL A 7 -32.46 4.92 -0.49
CA VAL A 7 -31.53 5.99 -0.88
C VAL A 7 -30.70 6.47 0.32
N THR A 8 -31.31 6.51 1.52
CA THR A 8 -30.62 6.93 2.75
C THR A 8 -29.51 5.96 3.18
N PHE A 9 -29.66 4.65 2.90
CA PHE A 9 -28.67 3.64 3.26
C PHE A 9 -27.45 3.63 2.31
N ILE A 10 -27.67 3.97 1.04
CA ILE A 10 -26.61 4.01 0.01
C ILE A 10 -25.69 5.22 0.20
N PHE A 11 -26.24 6.37 0.64
CA PHE A 11 -25.46 7.60 0.83
C PHE A 11 -24.47 7.51 2.01
N ALA A 12 -24.79 6.72 3.04
CA ALA A 12 -23.90 6.50 4.19
C ALA A 12 -22.69 5.60 3.87
N LEU A 13 -22.81 4.68 2.91
CA LEU A 13 -21.73 3.76 2.52
C LEU A 13 -20.61 4.47 1.73
N LEU A 14 -20.96 5.51 0.96
CA LEU A 14 -20.04 6.23 0.09
C LEU A 14 -19.04 7.14 0.83
N ILE A 15 -19.37 7.58 2.05
CA ILE A 15 -18.54 8.51 2.82
C ILE A 15 -17.33 7.79 3.46
N CYS A 16 -17.43 6.48 3.72
CA CYS A 16 -16.40 5.74 4.46
C CYS A 16 -15.15 5.40 3.62
N GLN A 17 -15.27 5.30 2.29
CA GLN A 17 -14.13 4.90 1.43
C GLN A 17 -13.10 6.03 1.21
N HIS A 18 -13.45 7.29 1.47
CA HIS A 18 -12.56 8.43 1.26
C HIS A 18 -11.54 8.64 2.38
N SER A 19 -11.77 8.13 3.60
CA SER A 19 -10.85 8.34 4.72
C SER A 19 -9.56 7.52 4.56
N MET A 20 -9.69 6.22 4.23
CA MET A 20 -8.53 5.31 4.20
C MET A 20 -7.47 5.67 3.16
N ALA A 21 -7.87 6.13 1.97
CA ALA A 21 -6.91 6.52 0.93
C ALA A 21 -6.10 7.77 1.31
N LYS A 22 -6.70 8.68 2.08
CA LYS A 22 -6.01 9.87 2.58
C LYS A 22 -5.00 9.53 3.67
N ASP A 23 -5.30 8.53 4.50
CA ASP A 23 -4.46 8.18 5.63
C ASP A 23 -3.15 7.51 5.19
N VAL A 24 -3.20 6.57 4.23
CA VAL A 24 -1.97 5.93 3.69
C VAL A 24 -1.08 6.94 2.97
N THR A 25 -1.67 7.90 2.25
CA THR A 25 -0.88 8.93 1.56
C THR A 25 -0.14 9.83 2.57
N LYS A 26 -0.78 10.16 3.70
CA LYS A 26 -0.12 10.93 4.78
C LYS A 26 1.01 10.15 5.43
N GLU A 27 0.82 8.86 5.67
CA GLU A 27 1.85 7.97 6.18
C GLU A 27 3.09 7.98 5.28
N ILE A 28 2.92 7.79 3.97
CA ILE A 28 4.03 7.85 2.98
C ILE A 28 4.75 9.20 3.03
N ILE A 29 3.99 10.31 3.03
CA ILE A 29 4.58 11.65 3.10
C ILE A 29 5.36 11.84 4.41
N SER A 30 4.83 11.32 5.52
CA SER A 30 5.49 11.40 6.83
C SER A 30 6.81 10.64 6.81
N TYR A 31 6.80 9.39 6.34
CA TYR A 31 7.99 8.55 6.21
C TYR A 31 9.06 9.23 5.36
N CYS A 32 8.72 9.66 4.13
CA CYS A 32 9.68 10.31 3.24
C CYS A 32 10.21 11.65 3.77
N ARG A 33 9.43 12.40 4.56
CA ARG A 33 9.92 13.61 5.22
C ARG A 33 10.91 13.28 6.34
N THR A 34 10.69 12.20 7.08
CA THR A 34 11.62 11.74 8.11
C THR A 34 12.92 11.26 7.49
N GLU A 35 12.86 10.37 6.49
CA GLU A 35 14.05 9.75 5.92
C GLU A 35 14.82 10.66 4.96
N MET A 36 14.12 11.52 4.22
CA MET A 36 14.72 12.29 3.10
C MET A 36 14.63 13.80 3.28
N GLY A 37 14.09 14.29 4.40
CA GLY A 37 13.79 15.70 4.62
C GLY A 37 15.02 16.60 4.54
N GLU A 38 16.16 16.13 5.03
CA GLU A 38 17.42 16.89 5.03
C GLU A 38 17.99 17.14 3.62
N TYR A 39 17.62 16.32 2.64
CA TYR A 39 18.09 16.44 1.25
C TYR A 39 17.23 17.38 0.40
N GLY A 40 16.19 17.96 0.98
CA GLY A 40 15.33 18.96 0.34
C GLY A 40 14.07 18.40 -0.33
N ALA A 41 13.16 19.31 -0.66
CA ALA A 41 11.79 18.98 -1.05
C ALA A 41 11.68 18.16 -2.35
N SER A 42 12.61 18.33 -3.30
CA SER A 42 12.64 17.55 -4.54
C SER A 42 12.91 16.07 -4.28
N ILE A 43 13.83 15.74 -3.37
CA ILE A 43 14.16 14.36 -2.99
C ILE A 43 13.01 13.73 -2.21
N VAL A 44 12.40 14.47 -1.27
CA VAL A 44 11.19 14.01 -0.56
C VAL A 44 10.07 13.67 -1.55
N LYS A 45 9.83 14.51 -2.56
CA LYS A 45 8.83 14.23 -3.59
C LYS A 45 9.16 12.95 -4.36
N ALA A 46 10.42 12.77 -4.76
CA ALA A 46 10.84 11.55 -5.47
C ALA A 46 10.60 10.29 -4.62
N CYS A 47 10.93 10.33 -3.33
CA CYS A 47 10.62 9.26 -2.39
C CYS A 47 9.11 8.96 -2.34
N VAL A 48 8.26 9.98 -2.18
CA VAL A 48 6.80 9.80 -2.13
C VAL A 48 6.27 9.19 -3.43
N ASP A 49 6.79 9.61 -4.58
CA ASP A 49 6.38 9.09 -5.88
C ASP A 49 6.73 7.59 -6.02
N GLU A 50 7.90 7.16 -5.54
CA GLU A 50 8.31 5.75 -5.56
C GLU A 50 7.50 4.89 -4.57
N GLU A 51 7.26 5.38 -3.36
CA GLU A 51 6.43 4.73 -2.36
C GLU A 51 4.99 4.48 -2.87
N ILE A 52 4.40 5.49 -3.53
CA ILE A 52 3.09 5.35 -4.16
C ILE A 52 3.13 4.35 -5.32
N ARG A 53 4.22 4.31 -6.11
CA ARG A 53 4.40 3.30 -7.18
C ARG A 53 4.46 1.89 -6.59
N ALA A 54 5.21 1.71 -5.51
CA ALA A 54 5.34 0.43 -4.82
C ALA A 54 4.00 -0.05 -4.24
N LEU A 55 3.26 0.83 -3.56
CA LEU A 55 1.91 0.53 -3.07
C LEU A 55 0.95 0.10 -4.20
N LYS A 56 1.01 0.79 -5.35
CA LYS A 56 0.20 0.41 -6.53
C LYS A 56 0.62 -0.96 -7.08
N ALA A 57 1.91 -1.29 -7.05
CA ALA A 57 2.39 -2.61 -7.47
C ALA A 57 1.92 -3.72 -6.52
N LEU A 58 1.99 -3.48 -5.20
CA LEU A 58 1.51 -4.40 -4.16
C LEU A 58 0.03 -4.80 -4.36
N ASN A 59 -0.81 -3.85 -4.78
CA ASN A 59 -2.22 -4.11 -5.09
C ASN A 59 -2.46 -4.91 -6.40
N LYS A 60 -1.43 -5.11 -7.22
CA LYS A 60 -1.51 -5.81 -8.51
C LYS A 60 -0.99 -7.25 -8.47
N TYR A 61 -0.38 -7.70 -7.37
CA TYR A 61 0.07 -9.09 -7.28
C TYR A 61 -1.11 -10.06 -7.41
N PRO A 62 -0.95 -11.16 -8.16
CA PRO A 62 -1.98 -12.20 -8.26
C PRO A 62 -2.44 -12.72 -6.89
N SER A 63 -3.71 -13.10 -6.80
CA SER A 63 -4.33 -13.58 -5.54
C SER A 63 -3.61 -14.76 -4.89
N LYS A 64 -2.90 -15.59 -5.68
CA LYS A 64 -2.07 -16.69 -5.17
C LYS A 64 -0.95 -16.24 -4.22
N TYR A 65 -0.50 -14.98 -4.33
CA TYR A 65 0.54 -14.40 -3.48
C TYR A 65 -0.02 -13.55 -2.33
N LYS A 66 -1.34 -13.59 -2.10
CA LYS A 66 -1.99 -12.76 -1.07
C LYS A 66 -1.39 -12.98 0.32
N THR A 67 -1.07 -14.22 0.69
CA THR A 67 -0.46 -14.54 1.98
C THR A 67 0.92 -13.90 2.13
N ILE A 68 1.77 -13.97 1.11
CA ILE A 68 3.08 -13.31 1.08
C ILE A 68 2.92 -11.80 1.22
N VAL A 69 2.03 -11.20 0.41
CA VAL A 69 1.76 -9.76 0.48
C VAL A 69 1.30 -9.34 1.87
N SER A 70 0.36 -10.08 2.48
CA SER A 70 -0.12 -9.79 3.83
C SER A 70 0.97 -9.93 4.88
N ARG A 71 1.84 -10.94 4.79
CA ARG A 71 2.96 -11.14 5.71
C ARG A 71 3.99 -10.01 5.58
N CYS A 72 4.50 -9.75 4.37
CA CYS A 72 5.44 -8.65 4.13
C CYS A 72 4.86 -7.28 4.51
N MET A 73 3.56 -7.05 4.31
CA MET A 73 2.91 -5.81 4.74
C MET A 73 2.86 -5.69 6.28
N ALA A 74 2.68 -6.80 7.00
CA ALA A 74 2.72 -6.78 8.46
C ALA A 74 4.14 -6.55 8.99
N ASP A 75 5.14 -7.18 8.37
CA ASP A 75 6.51 -7.19 8.87
C ASP A 75 7.33 -5.96 8.44
N MET A 76 7.05 -5.39 7.25
CA MET A 76 7.96 -4.41 6.62
C MET A 76 7.38 -3.01 6.41
N ARG A 77 6.08 -2.79 6.66
CA ARG A 77 5.42 -1.51 6.33
C ARG A 77 6.01 -0.30 7.04
N GLU A 78 6.54 -0.48 8.25
CA GLU A 78 7.21 0.61 8.98
C GLU A 78 8.45 1.14 8.26
N PHE A 79 9.05 0.34 7.38
CA PHE A 79 10.22 0.69 6.57
C PHE A 79 9.86 1.13 5.13
N GLY A 80 8.59 1.45 4.89
CA GLY A 80 8.11 1.90 3.58
C GLY A 80 7.61 0.77 2.66
N PHE A 81 6.70 1.12 1.75
CA PHE A 81 6.11 0.22 0.77
C PHE A 81 7.11 -0.23 -0.30
N MET A 82 8.18 0.52 -0.58
CA MET A 82 9.26 0.01 -1.41
C MET A 82 9.89 -1.25 -0.80
N THR A 83 10.15 -1.23 0.51
CA THR A 83 10.68 -2.35 1.28
C THR A 83 9.70 -3.52 1.32
N VAL A 84 8.40 -3.23 1.53
CA VAL A 84 7.35 -4.26 1.44
C VAL A 84 7.34 -4.94 0.07
N LYS A 85 7.45 -4.16 -1.03
CA LYS A 85 7.49 -4.71 -2.39
C LYS A 85 8.71 -5.60 -2.59
N ALA A 86 9.89 -5.17 -2.14
CA ALA A 86 11.10 -5.98 -2.22
C ALA A 86 10.94 -7.32 -1.47
N CYS A 87 10.41 -7.30 -0.24
CA CYS A 87 10.08 -8.50 0.52
C CYS A 87 9.17 -9.45 -0.27
N VAL A 88 8.10 -8.92 -0.89
CA VAL A 88 7.16 -9.74 -1.66
C VAL A 88 7.84 -10.37 -2.88
N ASP A 89 8.63 -9.58 -3.62
CA ASP A 89 9.34 -10.08 -4.79
C ASP A 89 10.33 -11.19 -4.42
N GLU A 90 11.13 -10.98 -3.39
CA GLU A 90 12.13 -11.93 -2.92
C GLU A 90 11.49 -13.24 -2.43
N ASP A 91 10.40 -13.15 -1.66
CA ASP A 91 9.71 -14.33 -1.13
C ASP A 91 9.03 -15.15 -2.24
N ILE A 92 8.47 -14.48 -3.26
CA ILE A 92 7.92 -15.13 -4.45
C ILE A 92 9.02 -15.86 -5.23
N GLU A 93 10.19 -15.25 -5.41
CA GLU A 93 11.30 -15.90 -6.09
C GLU A 93 11.84 -17.07 -5.27
N ALA A 94 11.90 -16.96 -3.94
CA ALA A 94 12.28 -18.05 -3.04
C ALA A 94 11.31 -19.24 -3.14
N GLU A 95 9.99 -19.01 -3.09
CA GLU A 95 9.00 -20.08 -3.27
C GLU A 95 9.16 -20.80 -4.62
N LYS A 96 9.38 -20.03 -5.70
CA LYS A 96 9.62 -20.61 -7.03
C LYS A 96 10.87 -21.47 -7.05
N ALA A 97 11.96 -21.02 -6.41
CA ALA A 97 13.22 -21.75 -6.35
C ALA A 97 13.06 -23.05 -5.55
N LEU A 98 12.40 -23.00 -4.39
CA LEU A 98 12.15 -24.16 -3.54
C LEU A 98 11.28 -25.23 -4.21
N SER A 99 10.39 -24.84 -5.13
CA SER A 99 9.59 -25.81 -5.90
C SER A 99 10.39 -26.66 -6.91
N ARG A 100 11.68 -26.33 -7.11
CA ARG A 100 12.59 -27.00 -8.05
C ARG A 100 13.70 -27.83 -7.38
N TYR A 101 13.79 -27.80 -6.05
CA TYR A 101 14.68 -28.68 -5.28
C TYR A 101 14.07 -30.07 -5.13
#